data_AF-A0AA90QGF6-F1
#
_entry.id   AF-A0AA90QGF6-F1
#
_cell.length_a   1.000
_cell.length_b   1.000
_cell.length_c   1.000
_cell.angle_alpha   90.00
_cell.angle_beta   90.00
_cell.angle_gamma   90.00
#
_symmetry.space_group_name_H-M   'P 1'
#
loop_
_entity.id
_entity.type
_entity.pdbx_description
1 polymer ?
#
loop_
_entity_poly.entity_id
_entity_poly.type
_entity_poly.pdbx_seq_one_letter_code
_entity_poly.pdbx_strand_id
1 'polypeptide(L)'
;MELNAALHNKIEDLSEDGNALLENGDRQATVAKWNQALDLVPEPKSDWEAATWLYGSIGDAYFEGRDLDSAKATFFDALNCPGGTENP
;
A
#
# COMPACT_ATOMS: atom_id res chain seq x y z
N MET A 1 -11.02 -0.92 -10.38
CA MET A 1 -10.73 -0.06 -11.54
C MET A 1 -9.24 -0.08 -11.80
N GLU A 2 -8.86 0.05 -13.06
CA GLU A 2 -7.46 0.09 -13.49
C GLU A 2 -7.00 1.53 -13.73
N LEU A 3 -5.79 1.82 -13.27
CA LEU A 3 -5.17 3.13 -13.49
C LEU A 3 -4.72 3.28 -14.94
N ASN A 4 -4.61 4.53 -15.41
CA ASN A 4 -3.90 4.77 -16.66
C ASN A 4 -2.41 4.42 -16.49
N ALA A 5 -1.74 4.05 -17.59
CA ALA A 5 -0.37 3.57 -17.55
C ALA A 5 0.63 4.54 -16.90
N ALA A 6 0.49 5.85 -17.12
CA ALA A 6 1.42 6.83 -16.56
C ALA A 6 1.29 6.90 -15.03
N LEU A 7 0.07 6.84 -14.51
CA LEU A 7 -0.18 6.85 -13.08
C LEU A 7 0.20 5.50 -12.44
N HIS A 8 -0.12 4.39 -13.11
CA HIS A 8 0.30 3.05 -12.70
C HIS A 8 1.82 2.97 -12.53
N ASN A 9 2.59 3.33 -13.56
CA ASN A 9 4.05 3.26 -13.51
C ASN A 9 4.63 4.11 -12.37
N LYS A 10 4.05 5.29 -12.11
CA LYS A 10 4.54 6.15 -11.03
C LYS A 10 4.28 5.56 -9.64
N ILE A 11 3.15 4.86 -9.48
CA ILE A 11 2.82 4.13 -8.25
C ILE A 11 3.74 2.91 -8.10
N GLU A 12 4.00 2.20 -9.19
CA GLU A 12 4.94 1.07 -9.24
C GLU A 12 6.35 1.51 -8.86
N ASP A 13 6.89 2.57 -9.46
CA ASP A 13 8.21 3.13 -9.13
C ASP A 13 8.34 3.46 -7.63
N LEU A 14 7.32 4.10 -7.06
CA LEU A 14 7.30 4.41 -5.62
C LEU A 14 7.17 3.14 -4.77
N SER A 15 6.44 2.13 -5.24
CA SER A 15 6.29 0.87 -4.52
C SER A 15 7.59 0.08 -4.50
N GLU A 16 8.31 0.04 -5.62
CA GLU A 16 9.64 -0.57 -5.74
C GLU A 16 10.68 0.14 -4.85
N ASP A 17 10.67 1.47 -4.81
CA ASP A 17 11.49 2.24 -3.87
C ASP A 17 11.20 1.84 -2.41
N GLY A 18 9.93 1.63 -2.07
CA GLY A 18 9.50 1.19 -0.74
C GLY A 18 9.98 -0.22 -0.41
N ASN A 19 9.93 -1.13 -1.38
CA ASN A 19 10.44 -2.50 -1.26
C ASN A 19 11.96 -2.48 -0.99
N ALA A 20 12.72 -1.66 -1.73
CA ALA A 20 14.16 -1.52 -1.51
C ALA A 20 14.48 -0.95 -0.10
N LEU A 21 13.65 -0.04 0.42
CA LEU A 21 13.78 0.45 1.80
C LEU A 21 13.47 -0.63 2.84
N LEU A 22 12.50 -1.51 2.54
CA LEU A 22 12.12 -2.61 3.42
C LEU A 22 13.26 -3.63 3.53
N GLU A 23 13.88 -3.96 2.39
CA GLU A 23 15.06 -4.84 2.34
C GLU A 23 16.23 -4.30 3.18
N ASN A 24 16.36 -2.98 3.29
CA ASN A 24 17.34 -2.31 4.14
C ASN A 24 16.92 -2.22 5.62
N GLY A 25 15.71 -2.68 5.96
CA GLY A 25 15.14 -2.65 7.30
C GLY A 25 14.60 -1.28 7.75
N ASP A 26 14.56 -0.28 6.86
CA ASP A 26 14.04 1.06 7.18
C ASP A 26 12.51 1.10 7.00
N ARG A 27 11.83 0.48 7.95
CA ARG A 27 10.37 0.35 7.99
C ARG A 27 9.65 1.70 7.95
N GLN A 28 10.20 2.72 8.61
CA GLN A 28 9.58 4.05 8.63
C GLN A 28 9.64 4.69 7.24
N ALA A 29 10.78 4.60 6.57
CA ALA A 29 10.93 5.09 5.21
C ALA A 29 10.09 4.28 4.22
N THR A 30 10.00 2.95 4.37
CA THR A 30 9.12 2.08 3.58
C THR A 30 7.67 2.55 3.64
N VAL A 31 7.11 2.68 4.85
CA VAL A 31 5.72 3.12 5.05
C VAL A 31 5.51 4.52 4.46
N ALA A 32 6.45 5.45 4.68
CA ALA A 32 6.35 6.79 4.11
C ALA A 32 6.35 6.79 2.57
N LYS A 33 7.11 5.87 1.95
CA LYS A 33 7.19 5.75 0.49
C LYS A 33 5.92 5.12 -0.09
N TRP A 34 5.40 4.06 0.50
CA TRP A 34 4.14 3.45 0.05
C TRP A 34 2.93 4.35 0.28
N ASN A 35 2.91 5.18 1.34
CA ASN A 35 1.86 6.19 1.49
C ASN A 35 1.90 7.24 0.37
N GLN A 36 3.08 7.63 -0.13
CA GLN A 36 3.17 8.51 -1.30
C GLN A 36 2.60 7.86 -2.56
N ALA A 37 2.80 6.55 -2.73
CA ALA A 37 2.19 5.79 -3.83
C ALA A 37 0.66 5.75 -3.68
N LEU A 38 0.18 5.52 -2.45
CA LEU A 38 -1.24 5.48 -2.12
C LEU A 38 -1.94 6.83 -2.32
N ASP A 39 -1.27 7.94 -2.03
CA ASP A 39 -1.78 9.30 -2.26
C ASP A 39 -1.99 9.62 -3.76
N LEU A 40 -1.33 8.89 -4.65
CA LEU A 40 -1.54 9.01 -6.10
C LEU A 40 -2.77 8.23 -6.58
N VAL A 41 -3.28 7.27 -5.79
CA VAL A 41 -4.51 6.54 -6.12
C VAL A 41 -5.71 7.50 -6.02
N PRO A 42 -6.55 7.61 -7.06
CA PRO A 42 -7.69 8.54 -7.04
C PRO A 42 -8.74 8.18 -5.98
N GLU A 43 -9.49 9.18 -5.54
CA GLU A 43 -10.64 8.96 -4.66
C GLU A 43 -11.89 8.50 -5.44
N PRO A 44 -12.75 7.62 -4.87
CA PRO A 44 -12.51 6.92 -3.61
C PRO A 44 -11.50 5.78 -3.81
N LYS A 45 -10.49 5.69 -2.92
CA LYS A 45 -9.41 4.68 -3.03
C LYS A 45 -9.93 3.24 -3.09
N SER A 46 -11.07 2.97 -2.45
CA SER A 46 -11.77 1.68 -2.44
C SER A 46 -12.20 1.14 -3.80
N ASP A 47 -12.13 1.96 -4.86
CA ASP A 47 -12.51 1.52 -6.21
C ASP A 47 -11.32 0.98 -7.02
N TRP A 48 -10.09 1.03 -6.49
CA TRP A 48 -8.86 0.79 -7.25
C TRP A 48 -8.07 -0.41 -6.73
N GLU A 49 -7.66 -1.31 -7.63
CA GLU A 49 -6.89 -2.51 -7.25
C GLU A 49 -5.52 -2.16 -6.66
N ALA A 50 -4.89 -1.09 -7.16
CA ALA A 50 -3.64 -0.57 -6.61
C ALA A 50 -3.75 -0.22 -5.10
N ALA A 51 -4.92 0.23 -4.64
CA ALA A 51 -5.13 0.52 -3.22
C ALA A 51 -5.09 -0.75 -2.37
N THR A 52 -5.67 -1.86 -2.85
CA THR A 52 -5.65 -3.15 -2.15
C THR A 52 -4.22 -3.59 -1.82
N TRP A 53 -3.35 -3.57 -2.83
CA TRP A 53 -1.95 -3.95 -2.70
C TRP A 53 -1.20 -3.02 -1.74
N LEU A 54 -1.34 -1.71 -1.92
CA LEU A 54 -0.65 -0.71 -1.09
C LEU A 54 -1.08 -0.77 0.37
N TYR A 55 -2.39 -0.84 0.65
CA TYR A 55 -2.89 -1.00 2.00
C TYR A 55 -2.44 -2.31 2.63
N GLY A 56 -2.43 -3.42 1.87
CA GLY A 56 -1.88 -4.70 2.31
C GLY A 56 -0.41 -4.57 2.75
N SER A 57 0.44 -4.07 1.84
CA SER A 57 1.88 -3.90 2.11
C SER A 57 2.15 -2.98 3.30
N ILE A 58 1.47 -1.83 3.38
CA ILE A 58 1.61 -0.91 4.51
C ILE A 58 1.15 -1.59 5.83
N GLY A 59 0.06 -2.35 5.77
CA GLY A 59 -0.43 -3.13 6.90
C GLY A 59 0.60 -4.14 7.40
N ASP A 60 1.25 -4.87 6.50
CA ASP A 60 2.32 -5.83 6.82
C ASP A 60 3.52 -5.14 7.47
N ALA A 61 3.94 -4.00 6.93
CA ALA A 61 5.02 -3.21 7.52
C ALA A 61 4.65 -2.70 8.93
N TYR A 62 3.42 -2.32 9.20
CA TYR A 62 3.01 -2.00 10.58
C TYR A 62 2.98 -3.23 11.49
N PHE A 63 2.45 -4.35 10.98
CA PHE A 63 2.28 -5.59 11.74
C PHE A 63 3.63 -6.15 12.22
N GLU A 64 4.58 -6.30 11.32
CA GLU A 64 5.93 -6.71 11.63
C GLU A 64 6.66 -5.71 12.56
N GLY A 65 6.32 -4.42 12.46
CA GLY A 65 6.79 -3.37 13.37
C GLY A 65 6.14 -3.40 14.77
N ARG A 66 5.19 -4.32 14.99
CA ARG A 66 4.35 -4.46 16.18
C ARG A 66 3.44 -3.26 16.46
N ASP A 67 3.22 -2.40 15.48
CA ASP A 67 2.16 -1.38 15.52
C ASP A 67 0.84 -2.00 15.05
N LEU A 68 0.22 -2.78 15.94
CA LEU A 68 -0.94 -3.59 15.59
C LEU A 68 -2.21 -2.75 15.34
N ASP A 69 -2.30 -1.56 15.94
CA ASP A 69 -3.45 -0.68 15.74
C ASP A 69 -3.42 -0.07 14.33
N SER A 70 -2.26 0.44 13.91
CA SER A 70 -2.07 0.93 12.54
C SER A 70 -2.21 -0.18 11.51
N ALA A 71 -1.64 -1.37 11.78
CA ALA A 71 -1.77 -2.53 10.91
C ALA A 71 -3.24 -2.91 10.69
N LYS A 72 -4.00 -3.05 11.79
CA LYS A 72 -5.42 -3.41 11.76
C LYS A 72 -6.23 -2.40 10.96
N ALA A 73 -6.04 -1.10 11.21
CA ALA A 73 -6.75 -0.05 10.48
C ALA A 73 -6.47 -0.15 8.97
N THR A 74 -5.20 -0.28 8.60
CA THR A 74 -4.77 -0.35 7.20
C THR A 74 -5.30 -1.62 6.50
N PHE A 75 -5.30 -2.78 7.17
CA PHE A 75 -5.89 -3.99 6.62
C PHE A 75 -7.40 -3.89 6.42
N PHE A 76 -8.12 -3.15 7.28
CA PHE A 76 -9.53 -2.88 7.03
C PHE A 76 -9.75 -2.01 5.80
N ASP A 77 -8.88 -1.05 5.54
CA ASP A 77 -8.93 -0.28 4.29
C ASP A 77 -8.68 -1.19 3.08
N ALA A 78 -7.71 -2.10 3.15
CA ALA A 78 -7.47 -3.11 2.09
C ALA A 78 -8.70 -3.99 1.83
N LEU A 79 -9.39 -4.45 2.89
CA LEU A 79 -10.60 -5.28 2.78
C LEU A 79 -11.76 -4.56 2.07
N ASN A 80 -11.79 -3.23 2.12
CA ASN A 80 -12.80 -2.43 1.44
C ASN A 80 -12.44 -2.16 -0.04
N CYS A 81 -11.25 -2.53 -0.49
CA CYS A 81 -10.79 -2.34 -1.86
C CYS A 81 -11.08 -3.59 -2.73
N PRO A 82 -10.98 -3.48 -4.07
CA PRO A 82 -11.32 -4.60 -4.96
C PRO A 82 -10.38 -5.78 -4.73
N GLY A 83 -10.94 -6.99 -4.62
CA GLY A 83 -10.15 -8.20 -4.31
C GLY A 83 -9.59 -8.24 -2.89
N GLY A 84 -9.97 -7.33 -1.99
CA GLY A 84 -9.41 -7.22 -0.64
C GLY A 84 -9.53 -8.48 0.22
N THR A 85 -10.55 -9.32 -0.03
CA THR A 85 -10.71 -10.62 0.64
C THR A 85 -9.84 -11.73 0.06
N GLU A 86 -9.24 -11.51 -1.11
CA GLU A 86 -8.45 -12.46 -1.87
C GLU A 86 -6.94 -12.14 -1.83
N ASN A 87 -6.57 -11.02 -1.22
CA ASN A 87 -5.17 -10.62 -1.05
C ASN A 87 -4.44 -11.64 -0.15
N PRO A 88 -3.44 -12.39 -0.66
CA PRO A 88 -2.80 -13.50 0.04
C PRO A 88 -1.92 -13.10 1.22
#